data_AF-A0A7Y5XUC8-F1
#
_entry.id   AF-A0A7Y5XUC8-F1
#
_cell.length_a   1.000
_cell.length_b   1.000
_cell.length_c   1.000
_cell.angle_alpha   90.00
_cell.angle_beta   90.00
_cell.angle_gamma   90.00
#
_symmetry.space_group_name_H-M   'P 1'
#
loop_
_entity.id
_entity.type
_entity.pdbx_description
1 polymer ?
#
loop_
_entity_poly.entity_id
_entity_poly.type
_entity_poly.pdbx_seq_one_letter_code
_entity_poly.pdbx_strand_id
1 'polypeptide(L)'
;MDEQLAAAKEGAWREVAAIDAAYRAGELDEAGWHEAMAALVVPAYLRAETPQGGSGSSRDAAGWEHARSLLADATSPGQTFLDVGCANGLLLESMAAWGGVEPYGLEISPELAELARTRLPEWRDRIWVGNAADWQPPRRFDVIRTGFGYVPPDRERALVERLLGFCDRLVIGVHNEERDRPGLEERVASWGLPIAGRSERAHPHPQLVYKAFWLDA
;
A
#
# COMPACT_ATOMS: atom_id res chain seq x y z
N MET A 1 23.16 7.02 3.42
CA MET A 1 21.84 7.58 3.06
C MET A 1 21.73 8.92 3.77
N ASP A 2 21.34 9.99 3.09
CA ASP A 2 21.02 11.26 3.75
C ASP A 2 19.82 11.03 4.69
N GLU A 3 19.96 11.41 5.97
CA GLU A 3 18.94 11.21 7.00
C GLU A 3 17.64 11.95 6.69
N GLN A 4 17.74 13.13 6.08
CA GLN A 4 16.57 13.90 5.64
C GLN A 4 15.86 13.20 4.47
N LEU A 5 16.63 12.61 3.55
CA LEU A 5 16.09 11.84 2.43
C LEU A 5 15.41 10.55 2.91
N ALA A 6 15.96 9.87 3.90
CA ALA A 6 15.36 8.67 4.50
C ALA A 6 14.03 8.98 5.18
N ALA A 7 13.98 10.02 6.02
CA ALA A 7 12.76 10.46 6.68
C ALA A 7 11.70 10.97 5.71
N ALA A 8 12.11 11.58 4.59
CA ALA A 8 11.20 12.00 3.53
C ALA A 8 10.60 10.83 2.74
N LYS A 9 11.27 9.66 2.72
CA LYS A 9 10.75 8.45 2.07
C LYS A 9 9.74 7.72 2.94
N GLU A 10 10.05 7.53 4.21
CA GLU A 10 9.22 6.77 5.16
C GLU A 10 9.35 7.38 6.56
N GLY A 11 8.21 7.68 7.21
CA GLY A 11 8.21 8.44 8.46
C GLY A 11 8.78 7.66 9.65
N ALA A 12 8.52 6.36 9.69
CA ALA A 12 8.98 5.44 10.75
C ALA A 12 10.12 4.53 10.28
N TRP A 13 10.98 5.04 9.39
CA TRP A 13 12.00 4.22 8.72
C TRP A 13 13.00 3.55 9.67
N ARG A 14 13.26 4.13 10.85
CA ARG A 14 14.19 3.56 11.84
C ARG A 14 13.57 2.37 12.56
N GLU A 15 12.33 2.52 12.98
CA GLU A 15 11.55 1.50 13.68
C GLU A 15 11.30 0.31 12.77
N VAL A 16 10.88 0.56 11.52
CA VAL A 16 10.71 -0.49 10.50
C VAL A 16 12.03 -1.21 10.25
N ALA A 17 13.14 -0.49 10.09
CA ALA A 17 14.45 -1.11 9.89
C ALA A 17 14.91 -1.98 11.08
N ALA A 18 14.54 -1.61 12.30
CA ALA A 18 14.82 -2.40 13.50
C ALA A 18 13.99 -3.69 13.54
N ILE A 19 12.70 -3.61 13.19
CA ILE A 19 11.81 -4.78 13.08
C ILE A 19 12.33 -5.75 12.00
N ASP A 20 12.71 -5.22 10.83
CA ASP A 20 13.31 -6.02 9.75
C ASP A 20 14.65 -6.64 10.13
N ALA A 21 15.45 -5.96 10.96
CA ALA A 21 16.71 -6.50 11.46
C ALA A 21 16.48 -7.65 12.44
N ALA A 22 15.54 -7.50 13.37
CA ALA A 22 15.17 -8.54 14.34
C ALA A 22 14.62 -9.79 13.62
N TYR A 23 13.76 -9.61 12.61
CA TYR A 23 13.29 -10.71 11.77
C TYR A 23 14.45 -11.42 11.04
N ARG A 24 15.34 -10.66 10.38
CA ARG A 24 16.50 -11.25 9.68
C ARG A 24 17.48 -11.96 10.63
N ALA A 25 17.57 -11.53 11.88
CA ALA A 25 18.37 -12.17 12.91
C ALA A 25 17.71 -13.45 13.47
N GLY A 26 16.45 -13.73 13.11
CA GLY A 26 15.65 -14.82 13.65
C GLY A 26 15.12 -14.56 15.07
N GLU A 27 15.17 -13.31 15.53
CA GLU A 27 14.61 -12.89 16.82
C GLU A 27 13.09 -12.74 16.76
N LEU A 28 12.56 -12.46 15.57
CA LEU A 28 11.13 -12.49 15.25
C LEU A 28 10.87 -13.54 14.17
N ASP A 29 9.77 -14.27 14.30
CA ASP A 29 9.19 -15.01 13.19
C ASP A 29 8.24 -14.09 12.37
N GLU A 30 7.58 -14.65 11.36
CA GLU A 30 6.69 -13.87 10.47
C GLU A 30 5.49 -13.27 11.25
N ALA A 31 4.94 -14.02 12.21
CA ALA A 31 3.86 -13.53 13.07
C ALA A 31 4.34 -12.39 13.98
N GLY A 32 5.49 -12.56 14.63
CA GLY A 32 6.11 -11.53 15.47
C GLY A 32 6.48 -10.27 14.69
N TRP A 33 6.88 -10.39 13.42
CA TRP A 33 7.08 -9.25 12.54
C TRP A 33 5.78 -8.47 12.29
N HIS A 34 4.68 -9.18 11.98
CA HIS A 34 3.37 -8.54 11.79
C HIS A 34 2.86 -7.87 13.07
N GLU A 35 3.02 -8.50 14.23
CA GLU A 35 2.66 -7.93 15.53
C GLU A 35 3.45 -6.66 15.83
N ALA A 36 4.77 -6.68 15.58
CA ALA A 36 5.64 -5.52 15.78
C ALA A 36 5.26 -4.35 14.84
N MET A 37 4.98 -4.64 13.57
CA MET A 37 4.49 -3.65 12.61
C MET A 37 3.14 -3.07 13.03
N ALA A 38 2.20 -3.92 13.47
CA ALA A 38 0.89 -3.48 13.95
C ALA A 38 1.01 -2.58 15.20
N ALA A 39 1.87 -2.93 16.15
CA ALA A 39 2.12 -2.13 17.35
C ALA A 39 2.67 -0.73 17.05
N LEU A 40 3.41 -0.58 15.95
CA LEU A 40 3.92 0.70 15.46
C LEU A 40 2.82 1.51 14.75
N VAL A 41 2.08 0.88 13.83
CA VAL A 41 1.20 1.57 12.86
C VAL A 41 -0.20 1.82 13.41
N VAL A 42 -0.85 0.80 13.99
CA VAL A 42 -2.28 0.85 14.35
C VAL A 42 -2.59 1.97 15.35
N PRO A 43 -1.84 2.15 16.46
CA PRO A 43 -2.12 3.23 17.41
C PRO A 43 -1.93 4.63 16.82
N ALA A 44 -1.01 4.79 15.86
CA ALA A 44 -0.81 6.08 15.19
C ALA A 44 -1.99 6.41 14.29
N TYR A 45 -2.47 5.44 13.52
CA TYR A 45 -3.57 5.64 12.58
C TYR A 45 -4.91 5.86 13.30
N LEU A 46 -5.19 5.10 14.36
CA LEU A 46 -6.43 5.25 15.15
C LEU A 46 -6.51 6.59 15.90
N ARG A 47 -5.36 7.18 16.28
CA ARG A 47 -5.30 8.48 16.97
C ARG A 47 -5.27 9.68 16.03
N ALA A 48 -5.16 9.45 14.73
CA ALA A 48 -5.09 10.54 13.77
C ALA A 48 -6.41 11.32 13.72
N GLU A 49 -6.32 12.64 13.75
CA GLU A 49 -7.47 13.54 13.69
C GLU A 49 -8.02 13.74 12.27
N THR A 50 -7.23 13.37 11.26
CA THR A 50 -7.59 13.50 9.84
C THR A 50 -7.62 12.15 9.14
N PRO A 51 -8.48 11.98 8.10
CA PRO A 51 -8.45 10.78 7.26
C PRO A 51 -7.07 10.51 6.64
N GLN A 52 -6.32 11.56 6.32
CA GLN A 52 -4.98 11.46 5.75
C GLN A 52 -3.99 10.87 6.77
N GLY A 53 -4.04 11.36 8.02
CA GLY A 53 -3.24 10.80 9.11
C GLY A 53 -3.58 9.33 9.39
N GLY A 54 -4.87 9.00 9.39
CA GLY A 54 -5.36 7.62 9.57
C GLY A 54 -5.12 6.68 8.38
N SER A 55 -4.42 7.16 7.35
CA SER A 55 -3.99 6.39 6.18
C SER A 55 -2.48 6.54 5.90
N GLY A 56 -1.71 6.93 6.92
CA GLY A 56 -0.24 6.98 6.84
C GLY A 56 0.34 8.21 6.16
N SER A 57 -0.36 9.33 6.17
CA SER A 57 0.11 10.57 5.56
C SER A 57 0.10 11.74 6.53
N SER A 58 1.22 12.45 6.60
CA SER A 58 1.32 13.73 7.32
C SER A 58 0.89 14.94 6.47
N ARG A 59 0.46 14.72 5.22
CA ARG A 59 0.01 15.76 4.29
C ARG A 59 -1.43 16.17 4.54
N ASP A 60 -1.75 17.39 4.12
CA ASP A 60 -3.13 17.85 4.00
C ASP A 60 -3.90 17.10 2.90
N ALA A 61 -5.20 17.39 2.77
CA ALA A 61 -6.05 16.70 1.80
C ALA A 61 -5.55 16.86 0.36
N ALA A 62 -5.18 18.07 -0.06
CA ALA A 62 -4.72 18.34 -1.41
C ALA A 62 -3.38 17.63 -1.71
N GLY A 63 -2.43 17.66 -0.77
CA GLY A 63 -1.16 16.97 -0.90
C GLY A 63 -1.31 15.45 -0.88
N TRP A 64 -2.25 14.92 -0.10
CA TRP A 64 -2.58 13.50 -0.09
C TRP A 64 -3.19 13.04 -1.42
N GLU A 65 -4.13 13.81 -1.97
CA GLU A 65 -4.76 13.56 -3.26
C GLU A 65 -3.74 13.62 -4.40
N HIS A 66 -2.94 14.69 -4.46
CA HIS A 66 -1.88 14.82 -5.46
C HIS A 66 -0.92 13.63 -5.43
N ALA A 67 -0.56 13.15 -4.24
CA ALA A 67 0.34 12.02 -4.10
C ALA A 67 -0.28 10.70 -4.58
N ARG A 68 -1.61 10.51 -4.50
CA ARG A 68 -2.26 9.20 -4.70
C ARG A 68 -3.15 9.10 -5.93
N SER A 69 -3.57 10.22 -6.51
CA SER A 69 -4.43 10.24 -7.72
C SER A 69 -3.80 9.55 -8.92
N LEU A 70 -2.47 9.41 -8.96
CA LEU A 70 -1.74 8.66 -9.98
C LEU A 70 -2.11 7.18 -10.06
N LEU A 71 -2.71 6.62 -9.00
CA LEU A 71 -3.24 5.25 -9.01
C LEU A 71 -4.43 5.11 -9.97
N ALA A 72 -5.20 6.18 -10.21
CA ALA A 72 -6.32 6.17 -11.14
C ALA A 72 -5.86 5.93 -12.59
N ASP A 73 -4.62 6.32 -12.94
CA ASP A 73 -4.04 6.13 -14.27
C ASP A 73 -3.90 4.64 -14.64
N ALA A 74 -3.91 3.74 -13.65
CA ALA A 74 -3.83 2.29 -13.84
C ALA A 74 -5.22 1.61 -13.95
N THR A 75 -6.30 2.36 -13.81
CA THR A 75 -7.68 1.85 -13.69
C THR A 75 -8.59 2.35 -14.81
N SER A 76 -9.78 1.78 -14.92
CA SER A 76 -10.85 2.20 -15.80
C SER A 76 -12.20 2.17 -15.07
N PRO A 77 -13.16 3.04 -15.43
CA PRO A 77 -14.48 3.05 -14.79
C PRO A 77 -15.18 1.70 -14.86
N GLY A 78 -15.82 1.30 -13.76
CA GLY A 78 -16.54 0.03 -13.61
C GLY A 78 -15.65 -1.17 -13.25
N GLN A 79 -14.32 -1.03 -13.23
CA GLN A 79 -13.44 -2.09 -12.76
C GLN A 79 -13.58 -2.32 -11.25
N THR A 80 -13.46 -3.56 -10.82
CA THR A 80 -13.29 -3.91 -9.41
C THR A 80 -11.87 -3.65 -8.95
N PHE A 81 -11.74 -2.93 -7.83
CA PHE A 81 -10.46 -2.46 -7.30
C PHE A 81 -10.33 -2.89 -5.83
N LEU A 82 -9.34 -3.73 -5.53
CA LEU A 82 -8.99 -4.10 -4.15
C LEU A 82 -7.78 -3.30 -3.66
N ASP A 83 -7.94 -2.55 -2.58
CA ASP A 83 -6.85 -1.92 -1.85
C ASP A 83 -6.37 -2.83 -0.70
N VAL A 84 -5.15 -3.35 -0.82
CA VAL A 84 -4.50 -4.13 0.23
C VAL A 84 -3.85 -3.20 1.25
N GLY A 85 -4.14 -3.40 2.52
CA GLY A 85 -3.79 -2.48 3.60
C GLY A 85 -4.61 -1.20 3.52
N CYS A 86 -5.93 -1.33 3.44
CA CYS A 86 -6.83 -0.19 3.19
C CYS A 86 -6.93 0.80 4.34
N ALA A 87 -6.38 0.48 5.53
CA ALA A 87 -6.38 1.33 6.71
C ALA A 87 -7.80 1.84 7.04
N ASN A 88 -8.00 3.15 7.12
CA ASN A 88 -9.30 3.75 7.38
C ASN A 88 -10.24 3.83 6.16
N GLY A 89 -9.84 3.33 4.97
CA GLY A 89 -10.64 3.32 3.75
C GLY A 89 -10.56 4.61 2.90
N LEU A 90 -9.76 5.61 3.26
CA LEU A 90 -9.66 6.86 2.47
C LEU A 90 -9.27 6.63 1.01
N LEU A 91 -8.42 5.64 0.71
CA LEU A 91 -8.07 5.34 -0.68
C LEU A 91 -9.19 4.63 -1.44
N LEU A 92 -9.99 3.77 -0.80
CA LEU A 92 -11.18 3.18 -1.41
C LEU A 92 -12.15 4.26 -1.91
N GLU A 93 -12.54 5.18 -1.03
CA GLU A 93 -13.50 6.25 -1.39
C GLU A 93 -12.94 7.18 -2.47
N SER A 94 -11.64 7.45 -2.42
CA SER A 94 -10.98 8.29 -3.40
C SER A 94 -10.92 7.62 -4.76
N MET A 95 -10.59 6.33 -4.84
CA MET A 95 -10.53 5.60 -6.11
C MET A 95 -11.91 5.44 -6.73
N ALA A 96 -12.97 5.24 -5.93
CA ALA A 96 -14.34 5.25 -6.43
C ALA A 96 -14.69 6.59 -7.09
N ALA A 97 -14.25 7.72 -6.50
CA ALA A 97 -14.48 9.05 -7.05
C ALA A 97 -13.61 9.37 -8.28
N TRP A 98 -12.31 9.07 -8.21
CA TRP A 98 -11.33 9.45 -9.25
C TRP A 98 -11.35 8.50 -10.45
N GLY A 99 -11.40 7.20 -10.19
CA GLY A 99 -11.32 6.15 -11.21
C GLY A 99 -12.68 5.60 -11.61
N GLY A 100 -13.75 5.91 -10.88
CA GLY A 100 -15.08 5.32 -11.14
C GLY A 100 -15.11 3.81 -10.92
N VAL A 101 -14.24 3.28 -10.06
CA VAL A 101 -14.10 1.83 -9.79
C VAL A 101 -15.14 1.35 -8.76
N GLU A 102 -15.35 0.05 -8.69
CA GLU A 102 -16.03 -0.61 -7.57
C GLU A 102 -15.01 -0.95 -6.48
N PRO A 103 -14.99 -0.24 -5.34
CA PRO A 103 -13.92 -0.37 -4.36
C PRO A 103 -14.15 -1.55 -3.40
N TYR A 104 -13.03 -2.16 -3.00
CA TYR A 104 -12.91 -3.22 -2.02
C TYR A 104 -11.66 -3.00 -1.16
N GLY A 105 -11.68 -3.51 0.08
CA GLY A 105 -10.57 -3.32 1.03
C GLY A 105 -10.18 -4.61 1.72
N LEU A 106 -8.88 -4.80 1.91
CA LEU A 106 -8.31 -5.81 2.79
C LEU A 106 -7.43 -5.12 3.82
N GLU A 107 -7.65 -5.41 5.10
CA GLU A 107 -6.84 -4.85 6.19
C GLU A 107 -6.50 -5.94 7.20
N ILE A 108 -5.25 -5.98 7.66
CA ILE A 108 -4.81 -7.00 8.62
C ILE A 108 -5.29 -6.67 10.04
N SER A 109 -5.40 -5.38 10.39
CA SER A 109 -5.92 -4.93 11.69
C SER A 109 -7.45 -4.96 11.72
N PRO A 110 -8.08 -5.75 12.62
CA PRO A 110 -9.52 -5.72 12.82
C PRO A 110 -10.06 -4.32 13.18
N GLU A 111 -9.30 -3.55 13.96
CA GLU A 111 -9.68 -2.22 14.43
C GLU A 111 -9.69 -1.19 13.29
N LEU A 112 -8.68 -1.20 12.43
CA LEU A 112 -8.64 -0.33 11.25
C LEU A 112 -9.72 -0.72 10.22
N ALA A 113 -9.94 -2.02 10.02
CA ALA A 113 -11.02 -2.50 9.16
C ALA A 113 -12.40 -2.03 9.68
N GLU A 114 -12.65 -2.09 10.99
CA GLU A 114 -13.90 -1.60 11.55
C GLU A 114 -14.03 -0.06 11.46
N LEU A 115 -12.92 0.67 11.62
CA LEU A 115 -12.89 2.10 11.35
C LEU A 115 -13.29 2.39 9.90
N ALA A 116 -12.72 1.69 8.92
CA ALA A 116 -13.08 1.84 7.51
C ALA A 116 -14.55 1.53 7.26
N ARG A 117 -15.06 0.43 7.81
CA ARG A 117 -16.48 0.04 7.70
C ARG A 117 -17.43 1.05 8.34
N THR A 118 -17.00 1.73 9.40
CA THR A 118 -17.78 2.77 10.07
C THR A 118 -17.82 4.04 9.22
N ARG A 119 -16.69 4.40 8.59
CA ARG A 119 -16.60 5.56 7.70
C ARG A 119 -17.36 5.37 6.38
N LEU A 120 -17.39 4.13 5.87
CA LEU A 120 -17.90 3.77 4.54
C LEU A 120 -19.00 2.71 4.64
N PRO A 121 -20.16 3.02 5.26
CA PRO A 121 -21.21 2.04 5.52
C PRO A 121 -21.76 1.39 4.24
N GLU A 122 -21.76 2.09 3.11
CA GLU A 122 -22.20 1.58 1.80
C GLU A 122 -21.30 0.45 1.25
N TRP A 123 -20.05 0.35 1.73
CA TRP A 123 -19.08 -0.68 1.33
C TRP A 123 -18.64 -1.55 2.50
N ARG A 124 -19.38 -1.54 3.61
CA ARG A 124 -19.08 -2.32 4.82
C ARG A 124 -18.78 -3.79 4.50
N ASP A 125 -19.59 -4.40 3.64
CA ASP A 125 -19.47 -5.81 3.26
C ASP A 125 -18.39 -6.08 2.20
N ARG A 126 -17.69 -5.03 1.74
CA ARG A 126 -16.57 -5.09 0.78
C ARG A 126 -15.20 -4.90 1.44
N ILE A 127 -15.17 -4.73 2.76
CA ILE A 127 -13.95 -4.56 3.55
C ILE A 127 -13.74 -5.81 4.39
N TRP A 128 -12.65 -6.52 4.14
CA TRP A 128 -12.29 -7.77 4.83
C TRP A 128 -11.15 -7.56 5.81
N VAL A 129 -11.16 -8.39 6.85
CA VAL A 129 -10.02 -8.55 7.76
C VAL A 129 -9.23 -9.77 7.29
N GLY A 130 -7.92 -9.62 7.07
CA GLY A 130 -7.05 -10.74 6.70
C GLY A 130 -5.63 -10.31 6.35
N ASN A 131 -4.70 -11.26 6.44
CA ASN A 131 -3.32 -11.06 6.02
C ASN A 131 -3.21 -11.31 4.50
N ALA A 132 -2.67 -10.36 3.75
CA ALA A 132 -2.52 -10.50 2.29
C ALA A 132 -1.68 -11.72 1.87
N ALA A 133 -0.80 -12.21 2.76
CA ALA A 133 0.03 -13.38 2.52
C ALA A 133 -0.77 -14.70 2.42
N ASP A 134 -1.91 -14.81 3.11
CA ASP A 134 -2.68 -16.06 3.23
C ASP A 134 -4.19 -15.91 2.96
N TRP A 135 -4.73 -14.70 3.04
CA TRP A 135 -6.14 -14.41 2.81
C TRP A 135 -6.55 -14.89 1.41
N GLN A 136 -7.68 -15.59 1.35
CA GLN A 136 -8.23 -16.12 0.10
C GLN A 136 -9.31 -15.16 -0.43
N PRO A 137 -9.07 -14.52 -1.59
CA PRO A 137 -10.07 -13.66 -2.20
C PRO A 137 -11.35 -14.45 -2.53
N PRO A 138 -12.55 -13.90 -2.24
CA PRO A 138 -13.81 -14.53 -2.62
C PRO A 138 -14.08 -14.44 -4.13
N ARG A 139 -13.28 -13.65 -4.85
CA ARG A 139 -13.36 -13.41 -6.29
C ARG A 139 -12.00 -13.00 -6.84
N ARG A 140 -11.86 -13.05 -8.16
CA ARG A 140 -10.82 -12.33 -8.89
C ARG A 140 -11.23 -10.85 -9.02
N PHE A 141 -10.25 -9.96 -9.02
CA PHE A 141 -10.42 -8.51 -9.20
C PHE A 141 -9.84 -8.05 -10.53
N ASP A 142 -10.36 -6.98 -11.11
CA ASP A 142 -9.75 -6.39 -12.30
C ASP A 142 -8.41 -5.76 -11.92
N VAL A 143 -8.38 -5.05 -10.79
CA VAL A 143 -7.18 -4.38 -10.26
C VAL A 143 -7.01 -4.69 -8.77
N ILE A 144 -5.81 -5.12 -8.38
CA ILE A 144 -5.36 -5.11 -6.99
C ILE A 144 -4.30 -4.02 -6.85
N ARG A 145 -4.38 -3.22 -5.79
CA ARG A 145 -3.34 -2.29 -5.39
C ARG A 145 -2.70 -2.75 -4.08
N THR A 146 -1.37 -2.72 -4.04
CA THR A 146 -0.57 -3.06 -2.87
C THR A 146 0.63 -2.12 -2.73
N GLY A 147 1.34 -2.24 -1.62
CA GLY A 147 2.59 -1.58 -1.31
C GLY A 147 3.60 -2.60 -0.80
N PHE A 148 4.83 -2.14 -0.60
CA PHE A 148 5.82 -2.89 0.15
C PHE A 148 5.71 -2.55 1.63
N GLY A 149 6.03 -3.51 2.52
CA GLY A 149 5.84 -3.35 3.97
C GLY A 149 4.59 -4.03 4.53
N TYR A 150 3.91 -4.88 3.75
CA TYR A 150 2.84 -5.76 4.27
C TYR A 150 3.33 -7.14 4.69
N VAL A 151 4.55 -7.51 4.29
CA VAL A 151 5.24 -8.76 4.64
C VAL A 151 6.73 -8.46 4.84
N PRO A 152 7.49 -9.34 5.52
CA PRO A 152 8.94 -9.20 5.61
C PRO A 152 9.62 -9.11 4.22
N PRO A 153 10.77 -8.42 4.10
CA PRO A 153 11.39 -8.12 2.81
C PRO A 153 11.67 -9.33 1.90
N ASP A 154 12.04 -10.48 2.45
CA ASP A 154 12.30 -11.72 1.71
C ASP A 154 11.03 -12.43 1.22
N ARG A 155 9.85 -11.98 1.69
CA ARG A 155 8.52 -12.50 1.30
C ARG A 155 7.82 -11.63 0.26
N GLU A 156 8.33 -10.43 -0.04
CA GLU A 156 7.71 -9.49 -0.99
C GLU A 156 7.46 -10.10 -2.37
N ARG A 157 8.42 -10.89 -2.89
CA ARG A 157 8.26 -11.58 -4.18
C ARG A 157 7.06 -12.53 -4.16
N ALA A 158 6.97 -13.35 -3.11
CA ALA A 158 5.88 -14.32 -2.98
C ALA A 158 4.52 -13.63 -2.84
N LEU A 159 4.46 -12.48 -2.13
CA LEU A 159 3.26 -11.65 -2.05
C LEU A 159 2.85 -11.14 -3.44
N VAL A 160 3.79 -10.59 -4.22
CA VAL A 160 3.50 -10.07 -5.57
C VAL A 160 3.02 -11.17 -6.51
N GLU A 161 3.72 -12.30 -6.56
CA GLU A 161 3.32 -13.46 -7.38
C GLU A 161 1.94 -14.00 -6.97
N ARG A 162 1.65 -14.05 -5.66
CA ARG A 162 0.33 -14.46 -5.15
C ARG A 162 -0.77 -13.51 -5.60
N LEU A 163 -0.60 -12.19 -5.40
CA LEU A 163 -1.63 -11.21 -5.72
C LEU A 163 -1.91 -11.16 -7.23
N LEU A 164 -0.88 -11.31 -8.07
CA LEU A 164 -1.04 -11.46 -9.52
C LEU A 164 -1.94 -12.65 -9.91
N GLY A 165 -1.91 -13.73 -9.14
CA GLY A 165 -2.83 -14.87 -9.32
C GLY A 165 -4.31 -14.52 -9.13
N PHE A 166 -4.63 -13.37 -8.51
CA PHE A 166 -5.99 -12.96 -8.15
C PHE A 166 -6.46 -11.66 -8.83
N CYS A 167 -5.68 -11.11 -9.75
CA CYS A 167 -6.09 -9.93 -10.52
C CYS A 167 -5.60 -9.93 -11.95
N ASP A 168 -6.27 -9.15 -12.80
CA ASP A 168 -5.80 -8.90 -14.17
C ASP A 168 -4.65 -7.87 -14.19
N ARG A 169 -4.64 -6.94 -13.23
CA ARG A 169 -3.56 -5.97 -13.02
C ARG A 169 -3.21 -5.79 -11.55
N LEU A 170 -1.92 -5.87 -11.23
CA LEU A 170 -1.39 -5.55 -9.91
C LEU A 170 -0.67 -4.20 -9.95
N VAL A 171 -1.16 -3.23 -9.18
CA VAL A 171 -0.55 -1.91 -9.00
C VAL A 171 0.27 -1.88 -7.72
N ILE A 172 1.53 -1.48 -7.80
CA ILE A 172 2.45 -1.35 -6.66
C ILE A 172 2.77 0.13 -6.44
N GLY A 173 2.41 0.64 -5.27
CA GLY A 173 2.59 2.04 -4.90
C GLY A 173 1.42 2.57 -4.08
N VAL A 174 1.36 3.86 -3.74
CA VAL A 174 2.36 4.88 -4.07
C VAL A 174 3.57 4.75 -3.15
N HIS A 175 4.76 4.93 -3.71
CA HIS A 175 6.01 5.02 -2.95
C HIS A 175 6.77 6.29 -3.31
N ASN A 176 7.57 6.77 -2.37
CA ASN A 176 8.50 7.88 -2.56
C ASN A 176 9.82 7.32 -3.09
N GLU A 177 10.16 7.61 -4.34
CA GLU A 177 11.38 7.10 -4.99
C GLU A 177 12.29 8.26 -5.41
N GLU A 178 13.60 8.01 -5.43
CA GLU A 178 14.56 8.97 -5.98
C GLU A 178 14.32 9.11 -7.49
N ARG A 179 14.17 10.34 -7.96
CA ARG A 179 13.80 10.67 -9.34
C ARG A 179 14.67 9.97 -10.39
N ASP A 180 15.98 9.89 -10.13
CA ASP A 180 16.97 9.39 -11.09
C ASP A 180 17.43 7.95 -10.78
N ARG A 181 16.72 7.22 -9.91
CA ARG A 181 17.05 5.84 -9.52
C ARG A 181 15.80 4.98 -9.33
N PRO A 182 15.35 4.23 -10.36
CA PRO A 182 14.17 3.37 -10.26
C PRO A 182 14.51 2.06 -9.54
N GLY A 183 14.62 2.08 -8.20
CA GLY A 183 14.99 0.92 -7.40
C GLY A 183 13.88 -0.14 -7.28
N LEU A 184 12.62 0.27 -7.12
CA LEU A 184 11.53 -0.69 -6.87
C LEU A 184 11.06 -1.41 -8.14
N GLU A 185 10.97 -0.68 -9.26
CA GLU A 185 10.67 -1.29 -10.56
C GLU A 185 11.75 -2.28 -10.99
N GLU A 186 13.04 -1.89 -10.90
CA GLU A 186 14.17 -2.77 -11.22
C GLU A 186 14.18 -4.01 -10.32
N ARG A 187 13.88 -3.84 -9.02
CA ARG A 187 13.76 -4.95 -8.08
C ARG A 187 12.67 -5.94 -8.52
N VAL A 188 11.47 -5.47 -8.83
CA VAL A 188 10.38 -6.35 -9.28
C VAL A 188 10.70 -6.99 -10.63
N ALA A 189 11.25 -6.24 -11.57
CA ALA A 189 11.70 -6.76 -12.86
C ALA A 189 12.76 -7.86 -12.70
N SER A 190 13.65 -7.76 -11.70
CA SER A 190 14.67 -8.78 -11.40
C SER A 190 14.08 -10.13 -10.96
N TRP A 191 12.81 -10.16 -10.54
CA TRP A 191 12.09 -11.40 -10.24
C TRP A 191 11.56 -12.11 -11.49
N GLY A 192 11.77 -11.53 -12.68
CA GLY A 192 11.26 -12.04 -13.96
C GLY A 192 9.84 -11.57 -14.28
N LEU A 193 9.33 -10.58 -13.56
CA LEU A 193 7.98 -10.04 -13.72
C LEU A 193 8.01 -8.75 -14.57
N PRO A 194 7.39 -8.73 -15.77
CA PRO A 194 7.46 -7.57 -16.66
C PRO A 194 6.61 -6.40 -16.14
N ILE A 195 7.19 -5.19 -16.18
CA ILE A 195 6.47 -3.96 -15.84
C ILE A 195 5.64 -3.53 -17.05
N ALA A 196 4.32 -3.48 -16.89
CA ALA A 196 3.37 -3.15 -17.96
C ALA A 196 3.14 -1.64 -18.09
N GLY A 197 3.30 -0.87 -17.02
CA GLY A 197 3.21 0.59 -17.06
C GLY A 197 3.53 1.25 -15.72
N ARG A 198 3.53 2.59 -15.73
CA ARG A 198 3.86 3.43 -14.57
C ARG A 198 3.22 4.80 -14.66
N SER A 199 3.04 5.42 -13.50
CA SER A 199 2.66 6.83 -13.35
C SER A 199 3.46 7.50 -12.24
N GLU A 200 3.63 8.81 -12.34
CA GLU A 200 4.38 9.60 -11.38
C GLU A 200 3.75 10.97 -11.11
N ARG A 201 4.05 11.52 -9.94
CA ARG A 201 3.71 12.90 -9.55
C ARG A 201 4.91 13.54 -8.88
N ALA A 202 5.04 14.86 -9.06
CA ALA A 202 6.12 15.61 -8.40
C ALA A 202 6.00 15.52 -6.87
N HIS A 203 7.09 15.18 -6.20
CA HIS A 203 7.19 15.25 -4.75
C HIS A 203 7.70 16.64 -4.33
N PRO A 204 7.29 17.19 -3.17
CA PRO A 204 7.79 18.48 -2.68
C PRO A 204 9.31 18.52 -2.45
N HIS A 205 9.89 17.39 -2.03
CA HIS A 205 11.34 17.22 -2.00
C HIS A 205 11.87 17.04 -3.43
N PRO A 206 12.83 17.86 -3.91
CA PRO A 206 13.21 17.95 -5.32
C PRO A 206 13.83 16.66 -5.88
N GLN A 207 14.47 15.87 -5.03
CA GLN A 207 15.09 14.60 -5.40
C GLN A 207 14.12 13.41 -5.45
N LEU A 208 12.88 13.60 -5.01
CA LEU A 208 11.90 12.53 -4.92
C LEU A 208 10.78 12.70 -5.96
N VAL A 209 10.11 11.60 -6.23
CA VAL A 209 8.83 11.52 -6.96
C VAL A 209 7.89 10.59 -6.21
N TYR A 210 6.58 10.85 -6.31
CA TYR A 210 5.59 9.82 -6.04
C TYR A 210 5.49 8.94 -7.27
N LYS A 211 5.46 7.63 -7.05
CA LYS A 211 5.42 6.69 -8.15
C LYS A 211 4.56 5.48 -7.82
N ALA A 212 3.89 4.98 -8.85
CA ALA A 212 3.33 3.64 -8.87
C ALA A 212 3.59 3.03 -10.24
N PHE A 213 3.70 1.71 -10.24
CA PHE A 213 3.84 0.93 -11.46
C PHE A 213 2.92 -0.28 -11.38
N TRP A 214 2.70 -0.93 -12.51
CA TRP A 214 1.83 -2.10 -12.54
C TRP A 214 2.34 -3.18 -13.46
N LEU A 215 1.86 -4.38 -13.15
CA LEU A 215 2.07 -5.60 -13.91
C LEU A 215 0.69 -6.09 -14.36
N ASP A 216 0.63 -6.67 -15.55
CA ASP A 216 -0.56 -7.34 -16.06
C ASP A 216 -0.34 -8.87 -15.98
N ALA A 217 -1.39 -9.61 -15.59
CA ALA A 217 -1.35 -11.06 -15.35
C ALA A 217 -1.59 -11.90 -16.62
#